data_AF-A0A5N6BMM3-F1
#
_entry.id   AF-A0A5N6BMM3-F1
#
_cell.length_a   1.000
_cell.length_b   1.000
_cell.length_c   1.000
_cell.angle_alpha   90.00
_cell.angle_beta   90.00
_cell.angle_gamma   90.00
#
_symmetry.space_group_name_H-M   'P 1'
#
loop_
_entity.id
_entity.type
_entity.pdbx_description
1 polymer ?
#
loop_
_entity_poly.entity_id
_entity_poly.type
_entity_poly.pdbx_seq_one_letter_code
_entity_poly.pdbx_strand_id
1 'polypeptide(L)'
;MSRGEVAGGVRYFRRGWDEDRGDEYAHWGTCTFYLALDPEGYAHVQVEAYAGGTVIAYDADHDEDEYGGLTYDQLDLDEFAPYEIGEREFHEALSRLRPMNRRVHEAPD
;
A
#
# COMPACT_ATOMS: atom_id res chain seq x y z
N MET A 1 26.08 -5.90 27.07
CA MET A 1 25.95 -5.34 25.71
C MET A 1 24.48 -5.24 25.43
N SER A 2 23.93 -4.05 25.59
CA SER A 2 22.51 -3.77 25.42
C SER A 2 22.11 -4.09 23.98
N ARG A 3 21.25 -5.09 23.79
CA ARG A 3 20.47 -5.19 22.56
C ARG A 3 19.54 -3.97 22.59
N GLY A 4 19.93 -2.92 21.88
CA GLY A 4 19.01 -1.84 21.56
C GLY A 4 17.81 -2.47 20.86
N GLU A 5 16.66 -2.39 21.50
CA GLU A 5 15.39 -2.63 20.86
C GLU A 5 15.33 -1.67 19.65
N VAL A 6 15.41 -2.21 18.45
CA VAL A 6 14.88 -1.52 17.27
C VAL A 6 13.36 -1.51 17.40
N ALA A 7 12.85 -0.72 18.34
CA ALA A 7 11.43 -0.44 18.47
C ALA A 7 11.02 0.58 17.40
N GLY A 8 11.21 0.20 16.15
CA GLY A 8 10.63 0.90 15.01
C GLY A 8 9.55 -0.01 14.44
N GLY A 9 8.34 0.07 14.98
CA GLY A 9 7.20 -0.61 14.38
C GLY A 9 6.94 -0.09 12.98
N VAL A 10 6.27 -0.90 12.16
CA VAL A 10 5.76 -0.49 10.85
C VAL A 10 4.89 0.76 11.03
N ARG A 11 5.10 1.76 10.19
CA ARG A 11 4.29 2.97 10.11
C ARG A 11 3.30 2.86 8.96
N TYR A 12 2.12 3.40 9.16
CA TYR A 12 1.03 3.28 8.21
C TYR A 12 0.67 4.65 7.66
N PHE A 13 0.48 4.73 6.35
CA PHE A 13 0.24 6.00 5.67
C PHE A 13 -0.97 5.88 4.75
N ARG A 14 -1.68 6.99 4.59
CA ARG A 14 -2.77 7.13 3.63
C ARG A 14 -2.62 8.44 2.87
N ARG A 15 -2.27 8.33 1.59
CA ARG A 15 -2.05 9.49 0.72
C ARG A 15 -3.00 9.44 -0.47
N GLY A 16 -3.77 10.52 -0.66
CA GLY A 16 -4.53 10.73 -1.88
C GLY A 16 -3.61 11.21 -3.00
N TRP A 17 -3.83 10.69 -4.20
CA TRP A 17 -3.15 11.04 -5.44
C TRP A 17 -4.21 11.46 -6.45
N ASP A 18 -4.26 12.77 -6.72
CA ASP A 18 -5.32 13.39 -7.54
C ASP A 18 -5.04 13.33 -9.04
N GLU A 19 -3.86 12.84 -9.44
CA GLU A 19 -3.53 12.67 -10.86
C GLU A 19 -4.02 11.30 -11.36
N ASP A 20 -4.38 11.24 -12.63
CA ASP A 20 -4.61 9.95 -13.28
C ASP A 20 -3.26 9.24 -13.52
N ARG A 21 -3.29 7.91 -13.72
CA ARG A 21 -2.07 7.12 -13.97
C ARG A 21 -1.29 7.57 -15.21
N GLY A 22 -1.90 8.33 -16.14
CA GLY A 22 -1.27 8.67 -17.41
C GLY A 22 -1.16 7.53 -18.42
N ASP A 23 -1.60 6.32 -18.06
CA ASP A 23 -1.55 5.09 -18.87
C ASP A 23 -2.95 4.67 -19.36
N GLU A 24 -3.05 3.48 -19.96
CA GLU A 24 -4.32 2.86 -20.40
C GLU A 24 -5.38 2.73 -19.28
N TYR A 25 -4.93 2.74 -18.02
CA TYR A 25 -5.77 2.70 -16.83
C TYR A 25 -6.14 4.09 -16.28
N ALA A 26 -5.83 5.19 -16.97
CA ALA A 26 -6.20 6.55 -16.55
C ALA A 26 -7.72 6.70 -16.28
N HIS A 27 -8.55 5.87 -16.91
CA HIS A 27 -9.99 5.82 -16.69
C HIS A 27 -10.40 5.34 -15.27
N TRP A 28 -9.50 4.78 -14.48
CA TRP A 28 -9.75 4.43 -13.07
C TRP A 28 -9.83 5.65 -12.15
N GLY A 29 -9.39 6.83 -12.62
CA GLY A 29 -9.47 8.08 -11.87
C GLY A 29 -8.41 8.21 -10.79
N THR A 30 -8.70 9.04 -9.79
CA THR A 30 -7.77 9.35 -8.68
C THR A 30 -7.51 8.12 -7.82
N CYS A 31 -6.32 8.05 -7.24
CA CYS A 31 -5.88 6.92 -6.42
C CYS A 31 -5.72 7.35 -4.96
N THR A 32 -6.05 6.46 -4.02
CA THR A 32 -5.66 6.57 -2.62
C THR A 32 -4.68 5.44 -2.31
N PHE A 33 -3.45 5.83 -1.98
CA PHE A 33 -2.39 4.93 -1.54
C PHE A 33 -2.50 4.64 -0.05
N TYR A 34 -2.38 3.38 0.31
CA TYR A 34 -2.22 2.89 1.66
C TYR A 34 -0.89 2.15 1.73
N LEU A 35 0.04 2.66 2.52
CA LEU A 35 1.39 2.14 2.62
C LEU A 35 1.71 1.72 4.05
N ALA A 36 2.33 0.54 4.20
CA ALA A 36 2.92 0.09 5.44
C ALA A 36 4.44 0.10 5.26
N LEU A 37 5.12 1.11 5.83
CA LEU A 37 6.55 1.30 5.67
C LEU A 37 7.30 0.93 6.94
N ASP A 38 8.46 0.34 6.79
CA ASP A 38 9.37 0.13 7.91
C ASP A 38 10.10 1.44 8.28
N PRO A 39 10.83 1.48 9.42
CA PRO A 39 11.57 2.67 9.86
C PRO A 39 12.65 3.15 8.88
N GLU A 40 13.12 2.28 7.99
CA GLU A 40 14.06 2.59 6.92
C GLU A 40 13.34 3.18 5.70
N GLY A 41 12.02 3.03 5.58
CA GLY A 41 11.20 3.62 4.51
C GLY A 41 10.88 2.66 3.36
N TYR A 42 11.12 1.36 3.50
CA TYR A 42 10.71 0.36 2.51
C TYR A 42 9.25 -0.06 2.73
N ALA A 43 8.53 -0.22 1.63
CA ALA A 43 7.15 -0.66 1.66
C ALA A 43 7.06 -2.18 1.84
N HIS A 44 6.35 -2.60 2.89
CA HIS A 44 5.97 -4.00 3.11
C HIS A 44 4.59 -4.33 2.56
N VAL A 45 3.69 -3.34 2.58
CA VAL A 45 2.34 -3.45 2.02
C VAL A 45 2.04 -2.17 1.28
N GLN A 46 1.56 -2.30 0.05
CA GLN A 46 1.08 -1.20 -0.77
C GLN A 46 -0.30 -1.56 -1.28
N VAL A 47 -1.29 -0.71 -1.02
CA VAL A 47 -2.64 -0.86 -1.57
C VAL A 47 -3.06 0.43 -2.23
N GLU A 48 -3.55 0.31 -3.44
CA GLU A 48 -3.97 1.43 -4.28
C GLU A 48 -5.45 1.29 -4.55
N ALA A 49 -6.24 2.21 -3.98
CA ALA A 49 -7.68 2.26 -4.17
C ALA A 49 -8.04 3.39 -5.11
N TYR A 50 -8.50 3.05 -6.30
CA TYR A 50 -8.88 4.00 -7.34
C TYR A 50 -10.35 4.40 -7.21
N ALA A 51 -10.66 5.66 -7.51
CA ALA A 51 -12.01 6.22 -7.44
C ALA A 51 -13.02 5.50 -8.36
N GLY A 52 -12.53 4.90 -9.45
CA GLY A 52 -13.30 4.05 -10.36
C GLY A 52 -13.73 2.71 -9.76
N GLY A 53 -13.36 2.41 -8.51
CA GLY A 53 -13.71 1.18 -7.80
C GLY A 53 -12.69 0.05 -7.94
N THR A 54 -11.66 0.25 -8.77
CA THR A 54 -10.52 -0.67 -8.88
C THR A 54 -9.65 -0.59 -7.64
N VAL A 55 -9.22 -1.73 -7.12
CA VAL A 55 -8.24 -1.79 -6.04
C VAL A 55 -7.18 -2.81 -6.41
N ILE A 56 -5.91 -2.45 -6.24
CA ILE A 56 -4.76 -3.36 -6.36
C ILE A 56 -3.95 -3.32 -5.07
N ALA A 57 -3.32 -4.44 -4.73
CA ALA A 57 -2.56 -4.58 -3.49
C ALA A 57 -1.33 -5.47 -3.70
N TYR A 58 -0.21 -5.04 -3.14
CA TYR A 58 1.08 -5.70 -3.22
C TYR A 58 1.66 -5.90 -1.82
N ASP A 59 2.39 -7.00 -1.64
CA ASP A 59 3.20 -7.31 -0.47
C ASP A 59 4.32 -8.28 -0.84
N ALA A 60 5.09 -8.76 0.14
CA ALA A 60 6.19 -9.68 -0.09
C ALA A 60 5.83 -11.01 -0.80
N ASP A 61 4.57 -11.48 -0.72
CA ASP A 61 4.09 -12.67 -1.45
C ASP A 61 3.60 -12.35 -2.87
N HIS A 62 3.27 -11.08 -3.13
CA HIS A 62 2.74 -10.60 -4.40
C HIS A 62 3.30 -9.21 -4.69
N ASP A 63 4.54 -9.18 -5.18
CA ASP A 63 5.33 -7.96 -5.33
C ASP A 63 5.18 -7.28 -6.70
N GLU A 64 4.69 -7.97 -7.73
CA GLU A 64 4.47 -7.40 -9.07
C GLU A 64 3.41 -8.20 -9.85
N ASP A 65 2.64 -7.50 -10.68
CA ASP A 65 1.71 -8.07 -11.66
C ASP A 65 1.51 -7.14 -12.88
N GLU A 66 0.56 -7.47 -13.77
CA GLU A 66 0.29 -6.70 -14.98
C GLU A 66 -0.18 -5.25 -14.71
N TYR A 67 -0.65 -4.94 -13.50
CA TYR A 67 -1.16 -3.63 -13.10
C TYR A 67 -0.10 -2.76 -12.42
N GLY A 68 1.06 -3.29 -12.04
CA GLY A 68 2.10 -2.56 -11.31
C GLY A 68 2.88 -3.44 -10.32
N GLY A 69 3.43 -2.84 -9.27
CA GLY A 69 4.20 -3.56 -8.27
C GLY A 69 4.39 -2.81 -6.95
N LEU A 70 4.88 -3.55 -5.96
CA LEU A 70 5.32 -3.06 -4.67
C LEU A 70 6.47 -2.07 -4.87
N THR A 71 6.40 -0.93 -4.19
CA THR A 71 7.49 0.05 -4.24
C THR A 71 8.77 -0.54 -3.65
N TYR A 72 9.78 -0.71 -4.48
CA TYR A 72 11.12 -1.17 -4.09
C TYR A 72 12.03 -0.05 -3.61
N ASP A 73 11.73 1.18 -4.03
CA ASP A 73 12.49 2.36 -3.63
C ASP A 73 12.19 2.76 -2.19
N GLN A 74 13.22 3.27 -1.52
CA GLN A 74 13.10 3.82 -0.18
C GLN A 74 12.29 5.13 -0.25
N LEU A 75 11.19 5.18 0.50
CA LEU A 75 10.36 6.37 0.59
C LEU A 75 10.82 7.30 1.71
N ASP A 76 10.71 8.60 1.46
CA ASP A 76 11.07 9.63 2.44
C ASP A 76 9.98 9.76 3.51
N LEU A 77 10.24 9.26 4.71
CA LEU A 77 9.25 9.27 5.79
C LEU A 77 8.87 10.69 6.24
N ASP A 78 9.69 11.71 6.00
CA ASP A 78 9.37 13.11 6.34
C ASP A 78 8.32 13.67 5.36
N GLU A 79 8.45 13.35 4.07
CA GLU A 79 7.43 13.66 3.06
C GLU A 79 6.09 12.98 3.38
N PHE A 80 6.13 11.74 3.89
CA PHE A 80 4.94 10.97 4.22
C PHE A 80 4.36 11.24 5.62
N ALA A 81 5.11 11.87 6.51
CA ALA A 81 4.70 12.21 7.88
C ALA A 81 3.30 12.87 7.99
N PRO A 82 2.90 13.85 7.15
CA PRO A 82 1.55 14.45 7.24
C PRO A 82 0.41 13.49 6.85
N TYR A 83 0.72 12.36 6.22
CA TYR A 83 -0.22 11.34 5.77
C TYR A 83 -0.22 10.10 6.66
N GLU A 84 0.53 10.13 7.77
CA GLU A 84 0.58 9.03 8.72
C GLU A 84 -0.79 8.80 9.38
N ILE A 85 -1.23 7.55 9.38
CA ILE A 85 -2.46 7.09 10.02
C ILE A 85 -2.14 6.00 11.04
N GLY A 86 -3.06 5.77 11.97
CA GLY A 86 -2.90 4.69 12.93
C GLY A 86 -3.09 3.31 12.29
N GLU A 87 -2.38 2.31 12.81
CA GLU A 87 -2.52 0.88 12.42
C GLU A 87 -3.98 0.43 12.30
N ARG A 88 -4.80 0.73 13.31
CA ARG A 88 -6.21 0.35 13.32
C ARG A 88 -6.99 0.97 12.15
N GLU A 89 -6.74 2.24 11.85
CA GLU A 89 -7.40 2.93 10.74
C GLU A 89 -6.98 2.33 9.39
N PHE A 90 -5.69 1.99 9.26
CA PHE A 90 -5.15 1.31 8.09
C PHE A 90 -5.84 -0.04 7.86
N HIS A 91 -5.87 -0.91 8.86
CA HIS A 91 -6.52 -2.22 8.73
C HIS A 91 -8.04 -2.12 8.54
N GLU A 92 -8.71 -1.16 9.19
CA GLU A 92 -10.14 -0.93 8.96
C GLU A 92 -10.40 -0.52 7.50
N ALA A 93 -9.60 0.41 6.97
CA ALA A 93 -9.69 0.80 5.57
C ALA A 93 -9.46 -0.38 4.64
N LEU A 94 -8.37 -1.14 4.83
CA LEU A 94 -8.05 -2.31 4.02
C LEU A 94 -9.15 -3.39 4.08
N SER A 95 -9.78 -3.61 5.23
CA SER A 95 -10.84 -4.62 5.38
C SER A 95 -12.07 -4.35 4.50
N ARG A 96 -12.30 -3.07 4.16
CA ARG A 96 -13.39 -2.62 3.29
C ARG A 96 -13.01 -2.68 1.81
N LEU A 97 -11.73 -2.76 1.49
CA LEU A 97 -11.22 -2.85 0.13
C LEU A 97 -11.20 -4.31 -0.34
N ARG A 98 -11.28 -4.48 -1.65
CA ARG A 98 -11.26 -5.79 -2.33
C ARG A 98 -10.24 -5.71 -3.46
N PRO A 99 -8.96 -5.97 -3.19
CA PRO A 99 -7.93 -5.95 -4.22
C PRO A 99 -8.23 -7.02 -5.28
N MET A 100 -8.32 -6.61 -6.54
CA MET A 100 -8.66 -7.52 -7.64
C MET A 100 -7.48 -8.40 -8.08
N ASN A 101 -6.25 -7.91 -7.88
CA ASN A 101 -5.01 -8.62 -8.21
C ASN A 101 -4.65 -9.69 -7.17
N ARG A 102 -5.22 -9.59 -5.96
CA ARG A 102 -5.15 -10.63 -4.94
C ARG A 102 -6.19 -11.70 -5.25
N ARG A 103 -5.84 -12.68 -6.07
CA ARG A 103 -6.66 -13.89 -6.17
C ARG A 103 -6.66 -14.57 -4.81
N VAL A 104 -7.83 -14.65 -4.18
CA VAL A 104 -8.07 -15.68 -3.18
C VAL A 104 -7.80 -16.99 -3.94
N HIS A 105 -6.77 -17.72 -3.54
CA HIS A 105 -6.61 -19.09 -4.00
C HIS A 105 -7.82 -19.84 -3.46
N GLU A 106 -8.92 -19.87 -4.21
CA GLU A 106 -9.99 -20.84 -3.99
C GLU A 106 -9.34 -22.19 -4.29
N ALA A 107 -8.92 -22.88 -3.23
CA ALA A 107 -8.45 -24.26 -3.33
C ALA A 107 -9.56 -25.06 -4.05
N PRO A 108 -9.24 -25.87 -5.06
CA PRO A 108 -10.23 -26.75 -5.66
C PRO A 108 -10.74 -27.74 -4.59
N ASP A 109 -12.06 -27.90 -4.53
CA ASP A 109 -12.80 -28.86 -3.70
C ASP A 109 -12.31 -30.31 -3.91
#